data_AF-X1SSU5-F1
#
_entry.id   AF-X1SSU5-F1
#
_cell.length_a   1.000
_cell.length_b   1.000
_cell.length_c   1.000
_cell.angle_alpha   90.00
_cell.angle_beta   90.00
_cell.angle_gamma   90.00
#
_symmetry.space_group_name_H-M   'P 1'
#
loop_
_entity.id
_entity.type
_entity.pdbx_description
1 polymer ?
#
loop_
_entity_poly.entity_id
_entity_poly.type
_entity_poly.pdbx_seq_one_letter_code
_entity_poly.pdbx_strand_id
1 'polypeptide(L)'
;MTWWVLSYLDNDRRQTALTVLARTPERAHMFIRWSKIKPARKLIIRNIRGATKWCGYKYWWTDSHTHEQRQPGDTFEHLFGPIPLDPWDHVWYYLFSMMTAPPLEHQGPLIHVPPPEVEVAS
;
A
#
# COMPACT_ATOMS: atom_id res chain seq x y z
N MET A 1 9.81 -18.23 -7.76
CA MET A 1 9.26 -16.86 -7.84
C MET A 1 9.33 -16.30 -6.43
N THR A 2 10.26 -15.38 -6.20
CA THR A 2 10.42 -14.79 -4.88
C THR A 2 9.40 -13.67 -4.71
N TRP A 3 8.80 -13.63 -3.53
CA TRP A 3 7.85 -12.58 -3.17
C TRP A 3 8.65 -11.43 -2.60
N TRP A 4 8.36 -10.21 -3.04
CA TRP A 4 8.94 -9.03 -2.40
C TRP A 4 8.50 -8.99 -0.93
N VAL A 5 9.40 -8.55 -0.06
CA VAL A 5 9.17 -8.44 1.37
C VAL A 5 9.52 -7.01 1.79
N LEU A 6 8.68 -6.39 2.62
CA LEU A 6 9.04 -5.11 3.26
C LEU A 6 10.06 -5.39 4.35
N SER A 7 11.29 -4.95 4.14
CA SER A 7 12.34 -4.95 5.17
C SER A 7 12.32 -3.66 5.99
N TYR A 8 11.77 -2.59 5.44
CA TYR A 8 11.57 -1.31 6.11
C TYR A 8 10.32 -0.62 5.58
N LEU A 9 9.59 0.06 6.46
CA LEU A 9 8.48 0.92 6.10
C LEU A 9 8.40 2.08 7.08
N ASP A 10 8.31 3.28 6.54
CA ASP A 10 8.17 4.52 7.28
C ASP A 10 7.26 5.50 6.54
N ASN A 11 6.64 6.40 7.28
CA ASN A 11 5.76 7.42 6.76
C ASN A 11 6.01 8.78 7.42
N ASP A 12 6.27 9.79 6.61
CA ASP A 12 6.34 11.20 7.02
C ASP A 12 4.97 11.84 6.75
N ARG A 13 4.14 11.92 7.80
CA ARG A 13 2.83 12.59 7.76
C ARG A 13 2.97 14.02 8.26
N ARG A 14 2.84 14.98 7.34
CA ARG A 14 2.69 16.41 7.63
C ARG A 14 1.22 16.81 7.58
N GLN A 15 0.88 18.02 8.01
CA GLN A 15 -0.50 18.53 7.98
C GLN A 15 -1.18 18.33 6.63
N THR A 16 -0.52 18.70 5.53
CA THR A 16 -1.13 18.70 4.19
C THR A 16 -0.56 17.67 3.22
N ALA A 17 0.33 16.79 3.70
CA ALA A 17 1.01 15.84 2.84
C ALA A 17 1.38 14.55 3.57
N LEU A 18 1.47 13.45 2.81
CA LEU A 18 2.04 12.18 3.23
C LEU A 18 3.14 11.75 2.27
N THR A 19 4.29 11.38 2.81
CA THR A 19 5.36 10.71 2.07
C THR A 19 5.60 9.34 2.69
N VAL A 20 5.75 8.31 1.87
CA VAL A 20 6.00 6.93 2.33
C VAL A 20 7.34 6.45 1.79
N LEU A 21 8.19 5.96 2.69
CA LEU A 21 9.48 5.35 2.38
C LEU A 21 9.41 3.85 2.70
N ALA A 22 9.76 3.02 1.75
CA ALA A 22 9.81 1.56 1.93
C ALA A 22 11.13 1.00 1.43
N ARG A 23 11.58 -0.11 2.01
CA ARG A 23 12.69 -0.91 1.46
C ARG A 23 12.31 -2.37 1.33
N THR A 24 12.90 -3.01 0.34
CA THR A 24 12.78 -4.44 0.10
C THR A 24 14.16 -5.05 -0.14
N PRO A 25 14.38 -6.34 0.16
CA PRO A 25 15.65 -7.01 -0.09
C PRO A 25 15.84 -7.44 -1.56
N GLU A 26 14.83 -7.23 -2.41
CA GLU A 26 14.84 -7.61 -3.82
C GLU A 26 14.59 -6.39 -4.69
N ARG A 27 15.24 -6.29 -5.85
CA ARG A 27 14.92 -5.21 -6.79
C ARG A 27 13.52 -5.46 -7.35
N ALA A 28 12.61 -4.55 -7.05
CA ALA A 28 11.23 -4.63 -7.51
C ALA A 28 10.73 -3.26 -7.95
N HIS A 29 9.79 -3.25 -8.89
CA HIS A 29 9.00 -2.08 -9.18
C HIS A 29 7.74 -2.09 -8.34
N MET A 30 7.58 -1.06 -7.51
CA MET A 30 6.48 -0.98 -6.56
C MET A 30 5.55 0.21 -6.81
N PHE A 31 4.29 -0.02 -6.47
CA PHE A 31 3.22 0.95 -6.49
C PHE A 31 2.62 1.09 -5.09
N ILE A 32 2.03 2.25 -4.82
CA ILE A 32 1.17 2.47 -3.66
C ILE A 32 -0.27 2.63 -4.14
N ARG A 33 -1.21 1.93 -3.51
CA ARG A 33 -2.64 2.22 -3.61
C ARG A 33 -3.12 2.79 -2.29
N TRP A 34 -3.82 3.91 -2.34
CA TRP A 34 -4.26 4.61 -1.14
C TRP A 34 -5.65 5.22 -1.29
N SER A 35 -6.32 5.50 -0.17
CA SER A 35 -7.60 6.19 -0.11
C SER A 35 -7.81 6.89 1.22
N LYS A 36 -8.68 7.91 1.21
CA LYS A 36 -9.23 8.55 2.41
C LYS A 36 -10.40 7.78 3.05
N ILE A 37 -10.80 6.66 2.44
CA ILE A 37 -11.87 5.80 2.95
C ILE A 37 -11.28 4.42 3.18
N LYS A 38 -11.52 3.85 4.37
CA LYS A 38 -11.07 2.50 4.70
C LYS A 38 -11.64 1.48 3.70
N PRO A 39 -10.80 0.67 3.05
CA PRO A 39 -11.29 -0.35 2.12
C PRO A 39 -12.00 -1.47 2.86
N ALA A 40 -12.97 -2.08 2.19
CA ALA A 40 -13.56 -3.33 2.63
C ALA A 40 -12.55 -4.48 2.41
N ARG A 41 -12.63 -5.52 3.26
CA ARG A 41 -11.80 -6.71 3.14
C ARG A 41 -12.64 -7.90 2.72
N LYS A 42 -12.36 -8.50 1.56
CA LYS A 42 -13.07 -9.68 1.05
C LYS A 42 -12.17 -10.91 1.10
N LEU A 43 -12.75 -12.04 1.52
CA LEU A 43 -12.05 -13.32 1.54
C LEU A 43 -11.76 -13.78 0.11
N ILE A 44 -10.53 -14.23 -0.15
CA ILE A 44 -10.20 -14.93 -1.40
C ILE A 44 -10.34 -16.41 -1.13
N ILE A 45 -11.21 -17.05 -1.90
CA ILE A 45 -11.38 -18.50 -1.92
C ILE A 45 -11.05 -18.99 -3.33
N ARG A 46 -10.28 -20.07 -3.44
CA ARG A 46 -10.04 -20.77 -4.71
C ARG A 46 -10.48 -22.22 -4.60
N ASN A 47 -11.08 -22.74 -5.67
CA ASN A 47 -11.33 -24.17 -5.81
C ASN A 47 -10.09 -24.81 -6.43
N ILE A 48 -9.36 -25.60 -5.65
CA ILE A 48 -8.15 -26.30 -6.09
C ILE A 48 -8.42 -27.80 -6.00
N ARG A 49 -8.45 -28.48 -7.15
CA ARG A 49 -8.71 -29.93 -7.24
C ARG A 49 -10.00 -30.36 -6.53
N GLY A 50 -11.08 -29.61 -6.72
CA GLY A 50 -12.39 -29.89 -6.10
C GLY A 50 -12.53 -29.48 -4.64
N ALA A 51 -11.47 -28.99 -3.99
CA ALA A 51 -11.53 -28.49 -2.62
C ALA A 51 -11.55 -26.95 -2.58
N THR A 52 -12.50 -26.40 -1.84
CA THR A 52 -12.58 -24.97 -1.52
C THR A 52 -11.47 -24.61 -0.52
N LYS A 53 -10.48 -23.82 -0.94
CA LYS A 53 -9.34 -23.41 -0.12
C LYS A 53 -9.36 -21.90 0.09
N TRP A 54 -9.15 -21.49 1.33
CA TRP A 54 -8.89 -20.10 1.68
C TRP A 54 -7.49 -19.70 1.19
N CYS A 55 -7.39 -18.56 0.49
CA CYS A 55 -6.16 -18.08 -0.12
C CYS A 55 -5.80 -16.64 0.31
N GLY A 56 -6.36 -16.16 1.41
CA GLY A 56 -6.08 -14.83 1.95
C GLY A 56 -7.24 -13.84 1.81
N TYR A 57 -6.90 -12.56 1.74
CA TYR A 57 -7.84 -11.45 1.62
C TYR A 57 -7.45 -10.53 0.47
N LYS A 58 -8.46 -9.91 -0.14
CA LYS A 58 -8.28 -8.80 -1.08
C LYS A 58 -8.93 -7.55 -0.49
N TYR A 59 -8.24 -6.42 -0.58
CA TYR A 59 -8.85 -5.13 -0.26
C TYR A 59 -9.66 -4.61 -1.45
N TRP A 60 -10.90 -4.24 -1.18
CA TRP A 60 -11.84 -3.67 -2.14
C TRP A 60 -12.07 -2.20 -1.79
N TRP A 61 -11.76 -1.34 -2.73
CA TRP A 61 -11.83 0.11 -2.56
C TRP A 61 -13.12 0.65 -3.17
N THR A 62 -13.78 1.56 -2.47
CA THR A 62 -14.87 2.38 -3.04
C THR A 62 -14.29 3.50 -3.90
N ASP A 63 -13.21 4.10 -3.40
CA ASP A 63 -12.37 5.06 -4.09
C ASP A 63 -10.91 4.74 -3.76
N SER A 64 -10.02 4.87 -4.74
CA SER A 64 -8.59 4.71 -4.53
C SER A 64 -7.77 5.44 -5.59
N HIS A 65 -6.63 5.94 -5.15
CA HIS A 65 -5.61 6.54 -5.98
C HIS A 65 -4.41 5.60 -6.04
N THR A 66 -3.66 5.65 -7.14
CA THR A 66 -2.44 4.85 -7.31
C THR A 66 -1.29 5.76 -7.70
N HIS A 67 -0.14 5.57 -7.05
CA HIS A 67 1.12 6.18 -7.49
C HIS A 67 2.19 5.12 -7.69
N GLU A 68 3.04 5.38 -8.65
CA GLU A 68 4.30 4.68 -8.85
C GLU A 68 5.35 5.20 -7.88
N GLN A 69 6.36 4.37 -7.59
CA GLN A 69 7.58 4.83 -6.92
C GLN A 69 8.21 5.99 -7.70
N ARG A 70 8.83 6.94 -7.00
CA ARG A 70 9.52 8.07 -7.64
C ARG A 70 10.89 7.72 -8.17
N GLN A 71 11.49 6.64 -7.67
CA GLN A 71 12.78 6.17 -8.14
C GLN A 71 12.62 5.51 -9.51
N PRO A 72 13.54 5.77 -10.46
CA PRO A 72 13.50 5.13 -11.76
C PRO A 72 13.80 3.64 -11.65
N GLY A 73 13.02 2.81 -12.35
CA GLY A 73 13.25 1.38 -12.52
C GLY A 73 13.01 0.53 -11.26
N ASP A 74 13.63 -0.66 -11.21
CA ASP A 74 13.57 -1.53 -10.04
C ASP A 74 14.62 -1.11 -9.00
N THR A 75 14.20 -0.85 -7.77
CA THR A 75 15.08 -0.39 -6.68
C THR A 75 14.91 -1.22 -5.42
N PHE A 76 15.82 -1.06 -4.45
CA PHE A 76 15.67 -1.63 -3.10
C PHE A 76 14.98 -0.65 -2.13
N GLU A 77 14.92 0.63 -2.50
CA GLU A 77 14.31 1.70 -1.72
C GLU A 77 13.29 2.44 -2.60
N HIS A 78 12.09 2.63 -2.08
CA HIS A 78 10.93 3.15 -2.78
C HIS A 78 10.36 4.34 -2.01
N LEU A 79 10.20 5.46 -2.68
CA LEU A 79 9.63 6.69 -2.15
C LEU A 79 8.33 7.00 -2.91
N PHE A 80 7.26 7.21 -2.16
CA PHE A 80 5.96 7.59 -2.68
C PHE A 80 5.51 8.93 -2.09
N GLY A 81 4.79 9.73 -2.90
CA GLY A 81 4.32 11.04 -2.50
C GLY A 81 5.37 12.17 -2.64
N PRO A 82 5.05 13.43 -2.27
CA PRO A 82 3.94 13.78 -1.39
C PRO A 82 2.58 13.53 -2.01
N ILE A 83 1.76 12.82 -1.25
CA ILE A 83 0.32 12.67 -1.49
C ILE A 83 -0.35 13.87 -0.80
N PRO A 84 -1.11 14.70 -1.53
CA PRO A 84 -1.79 15.85 -0.96
C PRO A 84 -2.98 15.39 -0.11
N LEU A 85 -3.11 15.95 1.09
CA LEU A 85 -4.11 15.57 2.08
C LEU A 85 -4.61 16.80 2.82
N ASP A 86 -5.80 16.70 3.38
CA ASP A 86 -6.31 17.67 4.34
C ASP A 86 -5.78 17.31 5.75
N PRO A 87 -5.73 18.28 6.69
CA PRO A 87 -5.22 18.07 8.04
C PRO A 87 -5.94 16.96 8.83
N TRP A 88 -7.21 16.72 8.51
CA TRP A 88 -8.09 15.78 9.21
C TRP A 88 -8.24 14.45 8.51
N ASP A 89 -7.57 14.27 7.37
CA ASP A 89 -7.69 13.04 6.59
C ASP A 89 -6.99 11.88 7.29
N HIS A 90 -7.76 10.81 7.47
CA HIS A 90 -7.23 9.47 7.66
C HIS A 90 -6.85 8.89 6.29
N VAL A 91 -5.71 8.22 6.22
CA VAL A 91 -5.25 7.59 4.98
C VAL A 91 -5.02 6.11 5.19
N TRP A 92 -5.60 5.31 4.30
CA TRP A 92 -5.32 3.88 4.21
C TRP A 92 -4.56 3.59 2.95
N TYR A 93 -3.49 2.79 3.05
CA TYR A 93 -2.73 2.39 1.88
C TYR A 93 -2.16 0.98 2.00
N TYR A 94 -1.84 0.38 0.87
CA TYR A 94 -0.89 -0.74 0.82
C TYR A 94 0.06 -0.54 -0.35
N LEU A 95 1.22 -1.16 -0.24
CA LEU A 95 2.17 -1.25 -1.34
C LEU A 95 1.93 -2.55 -2.12
N PHE A 96 2.13 -2.52 -3.42
CA PHE A 96 1.98 -3.70 -4.26
C PHE A 96 2.95 -3.70 -5.44
N SER A 97 3.23 -4.88 -5.95
CA SER A 97 3.88 -5.07 -7.25
C SER A 97 2.92 -5.75 -8.21
N MET A 98 3.16 -5.57 -9.51
CA MET A 98 2.40 -6.20 -10.58
C MET A 98 3.14 -7.43 -11.09
N MET A 99 2.48 -8.59 -11.11
CA MET A 99 2.97 -9.75 -11.85
C MET A 99 2.59 -9.68 -13.32
N THR A 100 3.46 -10.14 -14.22
CA THR A 100 3.31 -9.97 -15.67
C THR A 100 2.34 -10.96 -16.35
N ALA A 101 1.98 -12.11 -15.74
CA ALA A 101 1.01 -13.04 -16.35
C ALA A 101 0.44 -14.08 -15.37
N PRO A 102 -0.89 -14.10 -15.09
CA PRO A 102 -1.86 -13.01 -15.32
C PRO A 102 -1.54 -11.78 -14.46
N PRO A 103 -1.99 -10.57 -14.84
CA PRO A 103 -1.81 -9.37 -14.02
C PRO A 103 -2.52 -9.55 -12.67
N LEU A 104 -1.72 -9.80 -11.65
CA LEU A 104 -2.18 -9.96 -10.28
C LEU A 104 -1.38 -9.04 -9.39
N GLU A 105 -2.09 -8.21 -8.63
CA GLU A 105 -1.50 -7.39 -7.58
C GLU A 105 -1.06 -8.29 -6.43
N HIS A 106 0.24 -8.26 -6.13
CA HIS A 106 0.75 -8.80 -4.88
C HIS A 106 0.65 -7.71 -3.83
N GLN A 107 -0.44 -7.72 -3.07
CA GLN A 107 -0.75 -6.70 -2.06
C GLN A 107 0.04 -6.95 -0.79
N GLY A 108 0.70 -5.92 -0.29
CA GLY A 108 1.23 -5.88 1.07
C GLY A 108 0.14 -5.71 2.12
N PRO A 109 0.52 -5.57 3.40
CA PRO A 109 -0.43 -5.28 4.47
C PRO A 109 -1.09 -3.90 4.26
N LEU A 110 -2.36 -3.79 4.69
CA LEU A 110 -3.04 -2.49 4.78
C LEU A 110 -2.51 -1.70 5.98
N ILE A 111 -2.04 -0.51 5.70
CA ILE A 111 -1.54 0.47 6.66
C ILE A 111 -2.58 1.57 6.82
N HIS A 112 -2.71 2.08 8.05
CA HIS A 112 -3.52 3.25 8.37
C HIS A 112 -2.61 4.32 8.95
N VAL A 113 -2.64 5.51 8.34
CA VAL A 113 -1.98 6.72 8.83
C VAL A 113 -3.07 7.68 9.35
N PRO A 114 -3.10 7.99 10.65
CA PRO A 114 -4.04 8.96 11.18
C PRO A 114 -3.64 10.40 10.81
N PRO A 115 -4.54 11.37 11.03
CA PRO A 115 -4.18 12.79 11.11
C PRO A 115 -3.01 13.02 12.08
N PRO A 116 -2.13 14.01 11.84
CA PRO A 116 -1.11 14.37 12.81
C PRO A 116 -1.75 14.83 14.13
N GLU A 117 -1.09 14.56 15.25
CA GLU A 117 -1.52 15.07 16.55
C GLU A 117 -1.46 16.60 16.52
N VAL A 118 -2.59 17.25 16.82
CA VAL A 118 -2.63 18.70 16.97
C VAL A 118 -2.19 18.99 18.40
N GLU A 119 -0.99 19.55 18.57
CA GLU A 119 -0.61 20.14 19.86
C GLU A 119 -1.61 21.26 20.17
N VAL A 120 -2.54 20.99 21.07
CA VAL A 120 -3.41 22.03 21.62
C VAL A 120 -2.51 22.89 22.49
N ALA A 121 -2.12 24.06 21.99
CA ALA A 121 -1.44 25.06 22.81
C ALA A 121 -2.33 25.37 24.02
N SER A 122 -1.90 24.92 25.19
CA SER A 122 -2.49 25.18 26.50
C SER A 122 -2.20 26.59 26.98
#